data_AF-A0A9W6KDZ6-F1
#
_entry.id   AF-A0A9W6KDZ6-F1
#
_cell.length_a   1.000
_cell.length_b   1.000
_cell.length_c   1.000
_cell.angle_alpha   90.00
_cell.angle_beta   90.00
_cell.angle_gamma   90.00
#
_symmetry.space_group_name_H-M   'P 1'
#
loop_
_entity.id
_entity.type
_entity.pdbx_description
1 polymer ?
#
loop_
_entity_poly.entity_id
_entity_poly.type
_entity_poly.pdbx_seq_one_letter_code
_entity_poly.pdbx_strand_id
1 'polypeptide(L)'
;MTVAEFVDGASPVIRVVRTYDHPIERVWRAVTAPEHLAAWFPTGAEMDLVPGGKIRFGDLGDGGSTGEVLLVEPPNRLDFRWGDQRFEFHLAAAGGTATTFTLVHHFDDRAGAASFATGWELCLRALAAALDGAPPPPADRGAARHEELVRAFGLDRPRVTRDGDGWHVRFERQLTCSADAAREVLGPAADGERLAFAPGTGHGARLVVEFERTDETAVASAVALWTARIEGVSAAACDIDGGAGDEGGVG
;
A
#
# COMPACT_ATOMS: atom_id res chain seq x y z
N MET A 1 1.79 15.09 1.52
CA MET A 1 1.66 14.77 0.07
C MET A 1 2.06 13.33 -0.15
N THR A 2 1.42 12.63 -1.09
CA THR A 2 1.76 11.24 -1.45
C THR A 2 1.87 11.13 -2.95
N VAL A 3 2.95 10.53 -3.42
CA VAL A 3 3.28 10.38 -4.83
C VAL A 3 3.72 8.94 -5.06
N ALA A 4 3.36 8.35 -6.19
CA ALA A 4 3.95 7.12 -6.66
C ALA A 4 4.67 7.37 -7.98
N GLU A 5 5.85 6.77 -8.12
CA GLU A 5 6.65 6.79 -9.34
C GLU A 5 6.77 5.34 -9.82
N PHE A 6 6.29 5.07 -11.03
CA PHE A 6 6.38 3.77 -11.69
C PHE A 6 7.34 3.91 -12.86
N VAL A 7 8.57 3.41 -12.70
CA VAL A 7 9.60 3.49 -13.74
C VAL A 7 9.66 2.15 -14.47
N ASP A 8 9.52 2.17 -15.80
CA ASP A 8 9.62 0.95 -16.59
C ASP A 8 11.00 0.30 -16.44
N GLY A 9 11.02 -0.96 -16.03
CA GLY A 9 12.26 -1.73 -15.82
C GLY A 9 12.95 -1.48 -14.47
N ALA A 10 12.42 -0.63 -13.60
CA ALA A 10 12.85 -0.51 -12.20
C ALA A 10 11.69 -0.84 -11.24
N SER A 11 12.01 -1.21 -10.00
CA SER A 11 11.00 -1.47 -8.98
C SER A 11 10.20 -0.19 -8.70
N PRO A 12 8.85 -0.23 -8.72
CA PRO A 12 8.04 0.94 -8.39
C PRO A 12 8.29 1.44 -6.96
N VAL A 13 8.05 2.73 -6.78
CA VAL A 13 8.27 3.40 -5.51
C VAL A 13 7.09 4.29 -5.15
N ILE A 14 6.74 4.32 -3.86
CA ILE A 14 5.87 5.36 -3.30
C ILE A 14 6.66 6.24 -2.35
N ARG A 15 6.30 7.53 -2.34
CA ARG A 15 6.84 8.55 -1.46
C ARG A 15 5.70 9.20 -0.70
N VAL A 16 5.72 9.07 0.62
CA VAL A 16 4.77 9.72 1.53
C VAL A 16 5.51 10.77 2.34
N VAL A 17 5.11 12.03 2.19
CA VAL A 17 5.72 13.18 2.87
C VAL A 17 4.75 13.79 3.87
N ARG A 18 5.19 13.97 5.11
CA ARG A 18 4.46 14.68 6.18
C ARG A 18 5.40 15.65 6.89
N THR A 19 4.83 16.74 7.38
CA THR A 19 5.53 17.70 8.24
C THR A 19 4.90 17.61 9.62
N TYR A 20 5.75 17.53 10.64
CA TYR A 20 5.37 17.47 12.05
C TYR A 20 5.93 18.70 12.76
N ASP A 21 5.14 19.33 13.63
CA ASP A 21 5.55 20.51 14.41
C ASP A 21 6.42 20.12 15.62
N HIS A 22 7.37 19.21 15.41
CA HIS A 22 8.26 18.64 16.42
C HIS A 22 9.72 18.64 15.95
N PRO A 23 10.68 18.91 16.86
CA PRO A 23 12.10 18.98 16.50
C PRO A 23 12.60 17.65 15.94
N ILE A 24 13.59 17.71 15.06
CA ILE A 24 14.05 16.56 14.29
C ILE A 24 14.52 15.41 15.18
N GLU A 25 15.11 15.71 16.35
CA GLU A 25 15.55 14.72 17.32
C GLU A 25 14.37 13.94 17.92
N ARG A 26 13.23 14.62 18.14
CA ARG A 26 12.00 13.98 18.63
C ARG A 26 11.40 13.08 17.57
N VAL A 27 11.33 13.55 16.32
CA VAL A 27 10.81 12.75 15.20
C VAL A 27 11.75 11.57 14.90
N TRP A 28 13.06 11.78 14.94
CA TRP A 28 14.06 10.72 14.78
C TRP A 28 13.87 9.61 15.81
N ARG A 29 13.74 9.97 17.09
CA ARG A 29 13.44 8.99 18.14
C ARG A 29 12.13 8.25 17.85
N ALA A 30 11.09 8.97 17.41
CA ALA A 30 9.80 8.38 17.13
C ALA A 30 9.80 7.35 15.98
N VAL A 31 10.76 7.47 15.05
CA VAL A 31 10.88 6.55 13.90
C VAL A 31 11.99 5.50 14.04
N THR A 32 12.71 5.47 15.17
CA THR A 32 13.85 4.55 15.38
C THR A 32 13.80 3.78 16.69
N ALA A 33 13.18 4.34 17.73
CA ALA A 33 13.12 3.69 19.04
C ALA A 33 11.86 2.79 19.13
N PRO A 34 12.01 1.55 19.62
CA PRO A 34 10.98 0.52 19.54
C PRO A 34 9.69 0.91 20.28
N GLU A 35 9.81 1.58 21.42
CA GLU A 35 8.65 2.02 22.21
C GLU A 35 7.79 3.06 21.48
N HIS A 36 8.38 3.81 20.54
CA HIS A 36 7.64 4.77 19.72
C HIS A 36 7.17 4.17 18.40
N LEU A 37 7.94 3.27 17.80
CA LEU A 37 7.56 2.54 16.59
C LEU A 37 6.27 1.74 16.82
N ALA A 38 6.10 1.14 18.00
CA ALA A 38 4.87 0.42 18.36
C ALA A 38 3.59 1.28 18.30
N ALA A 39 3.69 2.61 18.35
CA ALA A 39 2.54 3.50 18.33
C ALA A 39 2.00 3.80 16.91
N TRP A 40 2.77 3.50 15.85
CA TRP A 40 2.40 3.93 14.49
C TRP A 40 2.88 2.99 13.37
N PHE A 41 3.96 2.24 13.58
CA PHE A 41 4.48 1.32 12.57
C PHE A 41 3.62 0.06 12.52
N PRO A 42 3.25 -0.48 11.33
CA PRO A 42 2.19 -1.47 11.18
C PRO A 42 2.24 -2.68 12.12
N THR A 43 3.45 -3.14 12.44
CA THR A 43 3.69 -4.34 13.25
C THR A 43 4.61 -4.06 14.44
N GLY A 44 4.99 -2.81 14.70
CA GLY A 44 6.14 -2.48 15.56
C GLY A 44 7.47 -2.99 15.00
N ALA A 45 8.59 -2.50 15.54
CA ALA A 45 9.91 -2.96 15.14
C ALA A 45 10.97 -2.69 16.21
N GLU A 46 11.92 -3.61 16.32
CA GLU A 46 13.18 -3.42 17.04
C GLU A 46 14.35 -3.46 16.05
N MET A 47 15.20 -2.44 16.09
CA MET A 47 16.26 -2.24 15.11
C MET A 47 17.62 -2.09 15.81
N ASP A 48 18.59 -2.92 15.41
CA ASP A 48 19.99 -2.67 15.73
C ASP A 48 20.48 -1.54 14.79
N LEU A 49 20.52 -0.29 15.27
CA LEU A 49 20.82 0.92 14.47
C LEU A 49 22.30 1.06 14.08
N VAL A 50 22.81 0.09 13.35
CA VAL A 50 24.12 0.06 12.70
C VAL A 50 23.97 -0.54 11.30
N PRO A 51 24.76 -0.15 10.29
CA PRO A 51 24.73 -0.82 8.99
C PRO A 51 24.99 -2.33 9.14
N GLY A 52 24.15 -3.16 8.52
CA GLY A 52 24.13 -4.62 8.68
C GLY A 52 23.45 -5.12 9.96
N GLY A 53 22.93 -4.21 10.80
CA GLY A 53 22.19 -4.53 12.02
C GLY A 53 20.86 -5.21 11.71
N LYS A 54 20.43 -6.13 12.59
CA LYS A 54 19.20 -6.88 12.39
C LYS A 54 17.98 -6.05 12.81
N ILE A 55 16.88 -6.29 12.11
CA ILE A 55 15.57 -5.75 12.48
C ILE A 55 14.62 -6.92 12.75
N ARG A 56 13.81 -6.79 13.79
CA ARG A 56 12.69 -7.69 14.07
C ARG A 56 11.39 -6.90 13.99
N PHE A 57 10.41 -7.42 13.25
CA PHE A 57 9.09 -6.83 13.09
C PHE A 57 8.02 -7.75 13.68
N GLY A 58 6.96 -7.19 14.26
CA GLY A 58 5.86 -7.97 14.84
C GLY A 58 6.15 -8.45 16.26
N ASP A 59 5.36 -9.42 16.71
CA ASP A 59 5.50 -9.98 18.05
C ASP A 59 6.80 -10.82 18.15
N LEU A 60 7.61 -10.46 19.15
CA LEU A 60 9.02 -10.84 19.23
C LEU A 60 9.23 -12.25 19.83
N GLY A 61 8.14 -12.94 20.16
CA GLY A 61 8.13 -14.28 20.77
C GLY A 61 7.95 -15.45 19.80
N ASP A 62 7.38 -15.22 18.62
CA ASP A 62 6.67 -16.25 17.85
C ASP A 62 6.99 -16.25 16.34
N GLY A 63 8.16 -15.69 15.97
CA GLY A 63 8.70 -15.84 14.62
C GLY A 63 8.36 -14.69 13.67
N GLY A 64 8.26 -13.47 14.21
CA GLY A 64 8.15 -12.23 13.44
C GLY A 64 9.17 -12.14 12.30
N SER A 65 8.79 -11.43 11.23
CA SER A 65 9.66 -11.26 10.06
C SER A 65 10.92 -10.48 10.42
N THR A 66 12.04 -10.81 9.77
CA THR A 66 13.32 -10.13 9.98
C THR A 66 13.63 -9.13 8.88
N GLY A 67 14.45 -8.14 9.21
CA GLY A 67 15.02 -7.18 8.29
C GLY A 67 16.47 -6.87 8.60
N GLU A 68 17.00 -5.89 7.87
CA GLU A 68 18.38 -5.44 7.99
C GLU A 68 18.46 -3.93 7.80
N VAL A 69 19.20 -3.24 8.66
CA VAL A 69 19.55 -1.83 8.49
C VAL A 69 20.62 -1.72 7.39
N LEU A 70 20.32 -0.95 6.35
CA LEU A 70 21.23 -0.71 5.23
C LEU A 70 22.09 0.54 5.44
N LEU A 71 21.47 1.60 5.97
CA LEU A 71 22.11 2.90 6.23
C LEU A 71 21.50 3.50 7.49
N VAL A 72 22.31 4.16 8.30
CA VAL A 72 21.84 4.97 9.43
C VAL A 72 22.74 6.19 9.59
N GLU A 73 22.14 7.38 9.47
CA GLU A 73 22.80 8.67 9.60
C GLU A 73 21.91 9.57 10.49
N PRO A 74 22.00 9.43 11.84
CA PRO A 74 21.16 10.18 12.74
C PRO A 74 21.42 11.70 12.65
N PRO A 75 20.39 12.56 12.74
CA PRO A 75 18.95 12.25 12.82
C PRO A 75 18.24 12.29 11.45
N ASN A 76 18.99 12.15 10.34
CA ASN A 76 18.52 12.51 9.00
C ASN A 76 18.09 11.33 8.13
N ARG A 77 18.75 10.17 8.22
CA ARG A 77 18.47 9.05 7.30
C ARG A 77 18.51 7.69 7.98
N LEU A 78 17.54 6.86 7.63
CA LEU A 78 17.52 5.43 7.95
C LEU A 78 17.02 4.67 6.71
N ASP A 79 17.84 3.77 6.18
CA ASP A 79 17.43 2.85 5.14
C ASP A 79 17.44 1.43 5.68
N PHE A 80 16.44 0.64 5.34
CA PHE A 80 16.35 -0.74 5.80
C PHE A 80 15.61 -1.63 4.82
N ARG A 81 15.77 -2.95 4.99
CA ARG A 81 14.97 -3.96 4.32
C ARG A 81 13.99 -4.61 5.29
N TRP A 82 12.82 -4.92 4.76
CA TRP A 82 11.82 -5.76 5.41
C TRP A 82 11.32 -6.78 4.38
N GLY A 83 11.69 -8.05 4.57
CA GLY A 83 11.58 -9.05 3.53
C GLY A 83 12.39 -8.64 2.29
N ASP A 84 11.77 -8.73 1.12
CA ASP A 84 12.40 -8.34 -0.16
C ASP A 84 12.23 -6.85 -0.50
N GLN A 85 11.55 -6.08 0.37
CA GLN A 85 11.24 -4.67 0.14
C GLN A 85 12.24 -3.75 0.84
N ARG A 86 12.50 -2.59 0.22
CA ARG A 86 13.40 -1.57 0.77
C ARG A 86 12.62 -0.33 1.18
N PHE A 87 13.02 0.24 2.30
CA PHE A 87 12.46 1.46 2.87
C PHE A 87 13.56 2.49 3.10
N GLU A 88 13.25 3.76 2.87
CA GLU A 88 14.11 4.89 3.21
C GLU A 88 13.31 5.93 3.98
N PHE A 89 13.85 6.35 5.12
CA PHE A 89 13.30 7.39 5.96
C PHE A 89 14.23 8.60 5.90
N HIS A 90 13.75 9.72 5.36
CA HIS A 90 14.52 10.96 5.29
C HIS A 90 13.84 12.04 6.14
N LEU A 91 14.60 12.62 7.07
CA LEU A 91 14.16 13.68 7.96
C LEU A 91 14.96 14.96 7.69
N ALA A 92 14.25 16.07 7.55
CA ALA A 92 14.83 17.38 7.36
C ALA A 92 14.11 18.42 8.22
N ALA A 93 14.87 19.31 8.86
CA ALA A 93 14.30 20.46 9.55
C ALA A 93 13.53 21.35 8.55
N ALA A 94 12.32 21.76 8.92
CA ALA A 94 11.41 22.53 8.07
C ALA A 94 11.22 23.98 8.57
N GLY A 95 12.17 24.48 9.38
CA GLY A 95 12.10 25.79 10.03
C GLY A 95 11.36 25.76 11.37
N GLY A 96 11.73 26.67 12.27
CA GLY A 96 11.21 26.65 13.65
C GLY A 96 11.51 25.32 14.35
N THR A 97 10.49 24.72 14.94
CA THR A 97 10.54 23.37 15.51
C THR A 97 10.01 22.30 14.58
N ALA A 98 9.71 22.59 13.30
CA ALA A 98 9.07 21.63 12.41
C ALA A 98 10.08 20.70 11.73
N THR A 99 9.65 19.48 11.42
CA THR A 99 10.42 18.46 10.70
C THR A 99 9.60 17.86 9.58
N THR A 100 10.16 17.81 8.38
CA THR A 100 9.60 17.05 7.25
C THR A 100 10.15 15.64 7.29
N PHE A 101 9.25 14.66 7.38
CA PHE A 101 9.54 13.24 7.22
C PHE A 101 9.07 12.77 5.84
N THR A 102 9.99 12.16 5.10
CA THR A 102 9.72 11.47 3.84
C THR A 102 9.97 9.98 4.01
N LEU A 103 8.90 9.19 3.87
CA LEU A 103 8.96 7.74 3.76
C LEU A 103 8.98 7.36 2.28
N VAL A 104 9.97 6.56 1.88
CA VAL A 104 10.10 5.97 0.55
C VAL A 104 9.99 4.47 0.70
N HIS A 105 9.11 3.84 -0.08
CA HIS A 105 8.92 2.39 -0.08
C HIS A 105 9.07 1.87 -1.49
N HIS A 106 10.08 1.01 -1.68
CA HIS A 106 10.37 0.30 -2.93
C HIS A 106 9.80 -1.12 -2.85
N PHE A 107 9.06 -1.50 -3.88
CA PHE A 107 8.36 -2.78 -3.96
C PHE A 107 8.21 -3.20 -5.42
N ASP A 108 7.88 -4.47 -5.70
CA ASP A 108 7.67 -4.95 -7.07
C ASP A 108 6.18 -5.03 -7.45
N ASP A 109 5.29 -5.16 -6.46
CA ASP A 109 3.85 -5.24 -6.66
C ASP A 109 3.24 -3.87 -7.02
N ARG A 110 3.34 -3.49 -8.30
CA ARG A 110 2.74 -2.26 -8.85
C ARG A 110 1.29 -2.11 -8.45
N ALA A 111 0.51 -3.16 -8.60
CA ALA A 111 -0.94 -3.05 -8.47
C ALA A 111 -1.36 -2.96 -6.99
N GLY A 112 -0.47 -3.23 -6.03
CA GLY A 112 -0.63 -2.96 -4.59
C GLY A 112 -0.26 -1.53 -4.16
N ALA A 113 0.30 -0.70 -5.04
CA ALA A 113 0.83 0.62 -4.69
C ALA A 113 -0.16 1.54 -3.97
N ALA A 114 -1.43 1.57 -4.37
CA ALA A 114 -2.46 2.37 -3.71
C ALA A 114 -2.73 1.88 -2.27
N SER A 115 -2.69 0.57 -2.03
CA SER A 115 -2.88 0.01 -0.68
C SER A 115 -1.68 0.30 0.21
N PHE A 116 -0.46 0.16 -0.29
CA PHE A 116 0.75 0.56 0.45
C PHE A 116 0.72 2.04 0.81
N ALA A 117 0.43 2.91 -0.16
CA ALA A 117 0.35 4.34 0.06
C ALA A 117 -0.73 4.71 1.08
N THR A 118 -1.92 4.11 0.97
CA THR A 118 -3.00 4.30 1.94
C THR A 118 -2.57 3.87 3.34
N GLY A 119 -2.02 2.66 3.48
CA GLY A 119 -1.51 2.14 4.76
C GLY A 119 -0.47 3.06 5.39
N TRP A 120 0.51 3.54 4.62
CA TRP A 120 1.51 4.48 5.12
C TRP A 120 0.92 5.85 5.48
N GLU A 121 -0.05 6.36 4.71
CA GLU A 121 -0.75 7.58 5.10
C GLU A 121 -1.47 7.43 6.46
N LEU A 122 -2.10 6.28 6.72
CA LEU A 122 -2.72 5.96 8.00
C LEU A 122 -1.69 5.89 9.13
N CYS A 123 -0.61 5.14 8.92
CA CYS A 123 0.48 4.99 9.90
C CYS A 123 1.11 6.35 10.23
N LEU A 124 1.35 7.21 9.24
CA LEU A 124 1.93 8.53 9.47
C LEU A 124 0.95 9.52 10.11
N ARG A 125 -0.36 9.30 10.04
CA ARG A 125 -1.36 10.00 10.88
C ARG A 125 -1.27 9.55 12.34
N ALA A 126 -1.09 8.24 12.58
CA ALA A 126 -0.87 7.73 13.93
C ALA A 126 0.44 8.27 14.55
N LEU A 127 1.51 8.39 13.75
CA LEU A 127 2.76 9.04 14.16
C LEU A 127 2.53 10.49 14.59
N ALA A 128 1.70 11.25 13.86
CA ALA A 128 1.34 12.61 14.24
C ALA A 128 0.70 12.65 15.64
N ALA A 129 -0.32 11.80 15.86
CA ALA A 129 -1.00 11.72 17.15
C ALA A 129 -0.05 11.32 18.29
N ALA A 130 0.84 10.33 18.05
CA ALA A 130 1.83 9.90 19.03
C ALA A 130 2.82 11.02 19.39
N LEU A 131 3.28 11.78 18.39
CA LEU A 131 4.16 12.93 18.61
C LEU A 131 3.47 14.04 19.43
N ASP A 132 2.18 14.27 19.18
CA ASP A 132 1.36 15.27 19.88
C ASP A 132 0.89 14.80 21.28
N GLY A 133 1.09 13.53 21.64
CA GLY A 133 0.55 12.94 22.86
C GLY A 133 -0.98 12.81 22.83
N ALA A 134 -1.56 12.74 21.63
CA ALA A 134 -2.99 12.57 21.39
C ALA A 134 -3.36 11.08 21.28
N PRO A 135 -4.64 10.71 21.51
CA PRO A 135 -5.11 9.36 21.23
C PRO A 135 -4.94 9.03 19.74
N PRO A 136 -4.76 7.74 19.38
CA PRO A 136 -4.65 7.33 17.99
C PRO A 136 -5.91 7.73 17.20
N PRO A 137 -5.78 8.05 15.90
CA PRO A 137 -6.94 8.32 15.07
C PRO A 137 -7.87 7.10 15.04
N PRO A 138 -9.19 7.30 14.82
CA PRO A 138 -10.13 6.20 14.66
C PRO A 138 -9.67 5.21 13.59
N ALA A 139 -9.96 3.93 13.80
CA ALA A 139 -9.69 2.89 12.82
C ALA A 139 -10.46 3.18 11.52
N ASP A 140 -9.72 3.27 10.42
CA ASP A 140 -10.22 3.56 9.09
C ASP A 140 -9.45 2.65 8.11
N ARG A 141 -10.15 1.86 7.30
CA ARG A 141 -9.51 1.02 6.28
C ARG A 141 -9.01 1.85 5.09
N GLY A 142 -9.38 3.13 5.00
CA GLY A 142 -8.91 4.06 3.98
C GLY A 142 -9.46 3.76 2.57
N ALA A 143 -10.60 3.07 2.46
CA ALA A 143 -11.11 2.60 1.16
C ALA A 143 -11.35 3.72 0.14
N ALA A 144 -11.95 4.84 0.55
CA ALA A 144 -12.14 6.00 -0.32
C ALA A 144 -10.79 6.57 -0.80
N ARG A 145 -9.82 6.67 0.13
CA ARG A 145 -8.48 7.17 -0.17
C ARG A 145 -7.70 6.24 -1.10
N HIS A 146 -7.85 4.92 -0.92
CA HIS A 146 -7.30 3.91 -1.81
C HIS A 146 -7.80 4.12 -3.25
N GLU A 147 -9.11 4.35 -3.44
CA GLU A 147 -9.66 4.58 -4.79
C GLU A 147 -9.23 5.91 -5.42
N GLU A 148 -9.00 6.96 -4.63
CA GLU A 148 -8.36 8.18 -5.13
C GLU A 148 -6.95 7.92 -5.64
N LEU A 149 -6.15 7.17 -4.86
CA LEU A 149 -4.77 6.85 -5.21
C LEU A 149 -4.68 5.89 -6.40
N VAL A 150 -5.61 4.95 -6.52
CA VAL A 150 -5.78 4.11 -7.70
C VAL A 150 -5.84 4.95 -8.97
N ARG A 151 -6.71 5.97 -9.00
CA ARG A 151 -6.88 6.85 -10.16
C ARG A 151 -5.64 7.71 -10.38
N ALA A 152 -5.11 8.27 -9.29
CA ALA A 152 -3.90 9.10 -9.34
C ALA A 152 -2.67 8.33 -9.89
N PHE A 153 -2.58 7.04 -9.60
CA PHE A 153 -1.48 6.16 -9.99
C PHE A 153 -1.74 5.42 -11.33
N GLY A 154 -2.91 5.64 -11.95
CA GLY A 154 -3.30 4.93 -13.18
C GLY A 154 -3.38 3.41 -13.00
N LEU A 155 -3.82 2.94 -11.83
CA LEU A 155 -4.02 1.52 -11.52
C LEU A 155 -5.42 1.03 -11.92
N ASP A 156 -6.29 1.94 -12.35
CA ASP A 156 -7.62 1.70 -12.91
C ASP A 156 -7.56 1.34 -14.41
N ARG A 157 -6.45 1.63 -15.07
CA ARG A 157 -6.28 1.39 -16.52
C ARG A 157 -5.77 -0.03 -16.79
N PRO A 158 -6.34 -0.74 -17.80
CA PRO A 158 -5.78 -2.02 -18.22
C PRO A 158 -4.44 -1.84 -18.93
N ARG A 159 -3.62 -2.88 -18.90
CA ARG A 159 -2.52 -3.04 -19.85
C ARG A 159 -3.10 -3.60 -21.15
N VAL A 160 -2.87 -2.88 -22.24
CA VAL A 160 -3.29 -3.28 -23.59
C VAL A 160 -2.02 -3.46 -24.42
N THR A 161 -1.77 -4.69 -24.85
CA THR A 161 -0.61 -5.05 -25.67
C THR A 161 -1.07 -5.65 -26.98
N ARG A 162 -0.36 -5.36 -28.07
CA ARG A 162 -0.63 -5.95 -29.39
C ARG A 162 0.34 -7.09 -29.63
N ASP A 163 -0.17 -8.25 -30.03
CA ASP A 163 0.61 -9.40 -30.46
C ASP A 163 0.09 -9.88 -31.82
N GLY A 164 0.91 -9.71 -32.87
CA GLY A 164 0.50 -9.91 -34.26
C GLY A 164 -0.76 -9.11 -34.64
N ASP A 165 -1.79 -9.84 -35.06
CA ASP A 165 -3.11 -9.30 -35.44
C ASP A 165 -4.10 -9.20 -34.26
N GLY A 166 -3.68 -9.59 -33.05
CA GLY A 166 -4.49 -9.60 -31.85
C GLY A 166 -4.08 -8.54 -30.83
N TRP A 167 -5.01 -8.23 -29.94
CA TRP A 167 -4.83 -7.40 -28.75
C TRP A 167 -5.07 -8.26 -27.51
N HIS A 168 -4.11 -8.24 -26.59
CA HIS A 168 -4.24 -8.81 -25.26
C HIS A 168 -4.51 -7.68 -24.26
N VAL A 169 -5.58 -7.82 -23.49
CA VAL A 169 -5.99 -6.86 -22.46
C VAL A 169 -5.90 -7.53 -21.10
N ARG A 170 -5.23 -6.87 -20.15
CA ARG A 170 -5.13 -7.31 -18.76
C ARG A 170 -5.50 -6.18 -17.81
N PHE A 171 -6.58 -6.36 -17.06
CA PHE A 171 -6.85 -5.61 -15.85
C PHE A 171 -6.19 -6.30 -14.67
N GLU A 172 -5.55 -5.54 -13.80
CA GLU A 172 -5.02 -6.04 -12.54
C GLU A 172 -5.24 -5.01 -11.43
N ARG A 173 -6.05 -5.38 -10.43
CA ARG A 173 -6.57 -4.46 -9.41
C ARG A 173 -6.36 -5.03 -8.02
N GLN A 174 -5.77 -4.23 -7.13
CA GLN A 174 -5.87 -4.48 -5.69
C GLN A 174 -7.19 -3.91 -5.20
N LEU A 175 -8.07 -4.78 -4.71
CA LEU A 175 -9.34 -4.39 -4.12
C LEU A 175 -9.21 -4.22 -2.61
N THR A 176 -10.19 -3.56 -2.01
CA THR A 176 -10.37 -3.44 -0.56
C THR A 176 -11.40 -4.41 0.00
N CYS A 177 -12.01 -5.24 -0.86
CA CYS A 177 -12.98 -6.30 -0.51
C CYS A 177 -12.38 -7.70 -0.58
N SER A 178 -13.10 -8.66 -0.03
CA SER A 178 -12.96 -10.08 -0.36
C SER A 178 -13.26 -10.37 -1.84
N ALA A 179 -12.76 -11.50 -2.34
CA ALA A 179 -13.02 -11.96 -3.70
C ALA A 179 -14.51 -12.28 -3.91
N ASP A 180 -15.19 -12.78 -2.89
CA ASP A 180 -16.60 -13.18 -2.99
C ASP A 180 -17.52 -11.96 -3.13
N ALA A 181 -17.32 -10.92 -2.32
CA ALA A 181 -18.04 -9.66 -2.46
C ALA A 181 -17.81 -9.02 -3.85
N ALA A 182 -16.57 -9.11 -4.37
CA ALA A 182 -16.26 -8.60 -5.70
C ALA A 182 -16.95 -9.40 -6.82
N ARG A 183 -17.07 -10.73 -6.69
CA ARG A 183 -17.73 -11.59 -7.69
C ARG A 183 -19.20 -11.23 -7.88
N GLU A 184 -19.90 -10.91 -6.80
CA GLU A 184 -21.33 -10.54 -6.84
C GLU A 184 -21.57 -9.31 -7.72
N VAL A 185 -20.64 -8.34 -7.68
CA VAL A 185 -20.76 -7.08 -8.43
C VAL A 185 -20.23 -7.21 -9.87
N LEU A 186 -19.12 -7.94 -10.09
CA LEU A 186 -18.52 -8.07 -11.42
C LEU A 186 -19.38 -8.89 -12.39
N GLY A 187 -20.14 -9.86 -11.87
CA GLY A 187 -20.89 -10.81 -12.70
C GLY A 187 -19.97 -11.78 -13.47
N PRO A 188 -20.55 -12.62 -14.35
CA PRO A 188 -19.78 -13.61 -15.09
C PRO A 188 -18.88 -12.98 -16.16
N ALA A 189 -17.75 -13.63 -16.39
CA ALA A 189 -16.89 -13.40 -17.56
C ALA A 189 -17.55 -13.98 -18.81
N ALA A 190 -17.37 -13.34 -19.96
CA ALA A 190 -17.85 -13.87 -21.23
C ALA A 190 -16.96 -15.01 -21.75
N ASP A 191 -17.44 -15.75 -22.76
CA ASP A 191 -16.63 -16.79 -23.41
C ASP A 191 -15.32 -16.20 -23.95
N GLY A 192 -14.19 -16.85 -23.63
CA GLY A 192 -12.85 -16.39 -23.99
C GLY A 192 -12.29 -15.27 -23.09
N GLU A 193 -12.98 -14.92 -22.00
CA GLU A 193 -12.46 -14.05 -20.95
C GLU A 193 -12.07 -14.88 -19.71
N ARG A 194 -10.95 -14.51 -19.09
CA ARG A 194 -10.48 -15.10 -17.83
C ARG A 194 -10.66 -14.08 -16.72
N LEU A 195 -11.47 -14.42 -15.72
CA LEU A 195 -11.60 -13.67 -14.47
C LEU A 195 -11.06 -14.52 -13.33
N ALA A 196 -10.07 -13.99 -12.61
CA ALA A 196 -9.39 -14.69 -11.54
C ALA A 196 -9.20 -13.78 -10.32
N PHE A 197 -9.16 -14.42 -9.15
CA PHE A 197 -8.78 -13.77 -7.90
C PHE A 197 -7.59 -14.48 -7.28
N ALA A 198 -6.72 -13.71 -6.65
CA ALA A 198 -5.63 -14.20 -5.82
C ALA A 198 -5.62 -13.45 -4.48
N PRO A 199 -4.91 -13.96 -3.45
CA PRO A 199 -4.59 -13.15 -2.28
C PRO A 199 -3.91 -11.86 -2.73
N GLY A 200 -4.41 -10.72 -2.23
CA GLY A 200 -3.83 -9.41 -2.50
C GLY A 200 -2.90 -8.95 -1.39
N THR A 201 -2.34 -7.77 -1.58
CA THR A 201 -1.59 -7.06 -0.54
C THR A 201 -2.58 -6.41 0.43
N GLY A 202 -2.44 -6.69 1.72
CA GLY A 202 -3.33 -6.16 2.77
C GLY A 202 -4.62 -6.97 2.91
N HIS A 203 -5.74 -6.29 3.17
CA HIS A 203 -7.02 -6.92 3.58
C HIS A 203 -7.98 -7.25 2.42
N GLY A 204 -7.55 -7.15 1.16
CA GLY A 204 -8.44 -7.34 0.01
C GLY A 204 -7.88 -8.23 -1.09
N ALA A 205 -8.74 -8.65 -2.01
CA ALA A 205 -8.40 -9.56 -3.08
C ALA A 205 -7.67 -8.87 -4.24
N ARG A 206 -6.77 -9.61 -4.88
CA ARG A 206 -6.21 -9.28 -6.18
C ARG A 206 -7.18 -9.74 -7.25
N LEU A 207 -7.73 -8.81 -8.04
CA LEU A 207 -8.52 -9.12 -9.23
C LEU A 207 -7.63 -9.09 -10.47
N VAL A 208 -7.76 -10.11 -11.31
CA VAL A 208 -7.18 -10.16 -12.66
C VAL A 208 -8.29 -10.49 -13.66
N VAL A 209 -8.39 -9.67 -14.71
CA VAL A 209 -9.26 -9.94 -15.85
C VAL A 209 -8.43 -9.88 -17.12
N GLU A 210 -8.47 -10.95 -17.91
CA GLU A 210 -7.69 -11.09 -19.15
C GLU A 210 -8.54 -11.57 -20.30
N PHE A 211 -8.33 -10.98 -21.47
CA PHE A 211 -8.98 -11.40 -22.70
C PHE A 211 -8.21 -10.97 -23.94
N GLU A 212 -8.48 -11.65 -25.05
CA GLU A 212 -7.91 -11.35 -26.36
C GLU A 212 -8.99 -10.95 -27.36
N ARG A 213 -8.71 -9.99 -28.23
CA ARG A 213 -9.59 -9.57 -29.33
C ARG A 213 -8.77 -9.22 -30.55
N THR A 214 -9.29 -9.47 -31.74
CA THR A 214 -8.64 -9.09 -33.02
C THR A 214 -9.17 -7.79 -33.60
N ASP A 215 -10.29 -7.28 -33.06
CA ASP A 215 -10.94 -6.04 -33.50
C ASP A 215 -10.78 -4.94 -32.44
N GLU A 216 -10.30 -3.76 -32.85
CA GLU A 216 -10.02 -2.63 -31.95
C GLU A 216 -11.30 -2.05 -31.32
N THR A 217 -12.42 -2.06 -32.04
CA THR A 217 -13.70 -1.58 -31.49
C THR A 217 -14.23 -2.53 -30.42
N ALA A 218 -14.05 -3.84 -30.63
CA ALA A 218 -14.36 -4.87 -29.64
C ALA A 218 -13.47 -4.76 -28.40
N VAL A 219 -12.17 -4.43 -28.55
CA VAL A 219 -11.28 -4.09 -27.42
C VAL A 219 -11.84 -2.92 -26.64
N ALA A 220 -12.14 -1.79 -27.30
CA ALA A 220 -12.60 -0.58 -26.64
C ALA A 220 -13.92 -0.81 -25.86
N SER A 221 -14.85 -1.55 -26.44
CA SER A 221 -16.13 -1.87 -25.82
C SER A 221 -15.97 -2.81 -24.61
N ALA A 222 -15.12 -3.83 -24.72
CA ALA A 222 -14.83 -4.75 -23.61
C ALA A 222 -14.09 -4.01 -22.47
N VAL A 223 -13.14 -3.13 -22.80
CA VAL A 223 -12.45 -2.28 -21.81
C VAL A 223 -13.45 -1.39 -21.08
N ALA A 224 -14.34 -0.70 -21.79
CA ALA A 224 -15.34 0.16 -21.16
C ALA A 224 -16.28 -0.61 -20.22
N LEU A 225 -16.72 -1.80 -20.63
CA LEU A 225 -17.55 -2.68 -19.81
C LEU A 225 -16.83 -3.11 -18.53
N TRP A 226 -15.60 -3.60 -18.64
CA TRP A 226 -14.84 -4.08 -17.50
C TRP A 226 -14.42 -2.94 -16.55
N THR A 227 -14.06 -1.77 -17.07
CA THR A 227 -13.84 -0.57 -16.25
C THR A 227 -15.07 -0.25 -15.41
N ALA A 228 -16.26 -0.19 -16.02
CA ALA A 228 -17.50 0.12 -15.29
C ALA A 228 -17.82 -0.93 -14.21
N ARG A 229 -17.62 -2.22 -14.50
CA ARG A 229 -17.82 -3.30 -13.52
C ARG A 229 -16.87 -3.19 -12.33
N ILE A 230 -15.58 -2.93 -12.60
CA ILE A 230 -14.54 -2.79 -11.56
C ILE A 230 -14.77 -1.53 -10.71
N GLU A 231 -15.17 -0.42 -11.33
CA GLU A 231 -15.59 0.79 -10.61
C GLU A 231 -16.82 0.51 -9.75
N GLY A 232 -17.76 -0.31 -10.23
CA GLY A 232 -18.91 -0.79 -9.45
C GLY A 232 -18.50 -1.51 -8.17
N VAL A 233 -17.50 -2.40 -8.21
CA VAL A 233 -16.96 -3.06 -7.00
C VAL A 233 -16.43 -2.03 -6.01
N SER A 234 -15.73 -1.03 -6.53
CA SER A 234 -15.07 0.02 -5.74
C SER A 234 -16.10 0.96 -5.09
N ALA A 235 -17.18 1.29 -5.80
CA ALA A 235 -18.27 2.15 -5.34
C ALA A 235 -19.25 1.43 -4.39
N ALA A 236 -19.44 0.12 -4.57
CA ALA A 236 -20.19 -0.72 -3.64
C ALA A 236 -19.47 -0.90 -2.28
N ALA A 237 -18.22 -0.42 -2.18
CA ALA A 237 -17.46 -0.20 -0.96
C ALA A 237 -17.66 -1.30 0.11
N CYS A 238 -17.63 -2.57 -0.28
CA CYS A 238 -17.60 -3.73 0.61
C CYS A 238 -18.41 -3.56 1.93
N ASP A 239 -19.69 -3.16 1.85
CA ASP A 239 -20.63 -3.16 3.00
C ASP A 239 -20.88 -4.59 3.57
N ILE A 240 -20.33 -5.62 2.93
CA ILE A 240 -20.63 -7.04 3.19
C ILE A 240 -19.72 -7.67 4.27
N ASP A 241 -18.64 -7.00 4.69
CA ASP A 241 -17.85 -7.43 5.88
C ASP A 241 -18.24 -6.66 7.16
N GLY A 242 -19.42 -6.03 7.18
CA GLY A 242 -20.04 -5.47 8.38
C GLY A 242 -20.60 -6.51 9.36
N GLY A 243 -20.31 -7.81 9.19
CA GLY A 243 -20.94 -8.87 9.97
C GLY A 243 -20.22 -10.22 9.96
N ALA A 244 -19.03 -10.29 10.56
CA ALA A 244 -18.58 -11.48 11.31
C ALA A 244 -17.36 -11.10 12.14
N GLY A 245 -17.54 -11.11 13.47
CA GLY A 245 -16.48 -10.82 14.42
C GLY A 245 -15.36 -11.86 14.36
N ASP A 246 -14.15 -11.38 14.61
CA ASP A 246 -13.29 -12.06 15.56
C ASP A 246 -12.68 -11.00 16.47
N GLU A 247 -13.36 -10.79 17.61
CA GLU A 247 -12.67 -10.39 18.83
C GLU A 247 -11.75 -11.55 19.23
N GLY A 248 -10.61 -11.66 18.54
CA GLY A 248 -9.50 -12.50 18.94
C GLY A 248 -8.60 -11.77 19.94
N GLY A 249 -9.19 -11.22 21.01
CA GLY A 249 -8.42 -11.01 22.22
C GLY A 249 -8.15 -12.39 22.84
N VAL A 250 -6.90 -12.68 23.16
CA VAL A 250 -6.34 -13.61 24.17
C VAL A 250 -4.93 -13.97 23.68
N GLY A 251 -3.84 -13.76 24.42
CA GLY A 251 -3.67 -13.29 25.79
C GLY A 251 -2.19 -13.23 26.14
#